data_AF-A0AAU5IWJ7-F1
#
_entry.id   AF-A0AAU5IWJ7-F1
#
_cell.length_a   1.000
_cell.length_b   1.000
_cell.length_c   1.000
_cell.angle_alpha   90.00
_cell.angle_beta   90.00
_cell.angle_gamma   90.00
#
_symmetry.space_group_name_H-M   'P 1'
#
loop_
_entity.id
_entity.type
_entity.pdbx_description
1 polymer ?
#
loop_
_entity_poly.entity_id
_entity_poly.type
_entity_poly.pdbx_seq_one_letter_code
_entity_poly.pdbx_strand_id
1 'polypeptide(L)'
;MTTSAGSVIGHRVALRQVDRGWYRTFFGQAVGFYRRPPLPVVQVAWPDAEGRFHWDESADERHRESQPQLWLPPSEHPVGIWTTEL
;
A
#
# COMPACT_ATOMS: atom_id res chain seq x y z
N MET A 1 10.87 7.80 5.33
CA MET A 1 9.68 7.46 4.52
C MET A 1 8.98 8.75 4.17
N THR A 2 8.88 9.13 2.90
CA THR A 2 8.22 10.37 2.48
C THR A 2 6.75 10.06 2.22
N THR A 3 5.86 10.46 3.13
CA THR A 3 4.42 10.46 2.88
C THR A 3 4.04 11.74 2.18
N SER A 4 3.43 11.67 1.00
CA SER A 4 2.76 12.82 0.39
C SER A 4 1.25 12.72 0.57
N ALA A 5 0.60 13.86 0.78
CA ALA A 5 -0.85 13.95 0.88
C ALA A 5 -1.45 14.13 -0.53
N GLY A 6 -2.55 13.45 -0.81
CA GLY A 6 -3.35 13.64 -2.02
C GLY A 6 -4.83 13.84 -1.70
N SER A 7 -5.61 14.26 -2.69
CA SER A 7 -7.08 14.24 -2.62
C SER A 7 -7.63 13.49 -3.83
N VAL A 8 -8.54 12.55 -3.58
CA VAL A 8 -9.27 11.83 -4.63
C VAL A 8 -10.76 11.94 -4.31
N ILE A 9 -11.54 12.52 -5.23
CA ILE A 9 -13.01 12.67 -5.09
C ILE A 9 -13.38 13.29 -3.73
N GLY A 10 -12.65 14.33 -3.30
CA GLY A 10 -12.93 15.05 -2.05
C GLY A 10 -12.43 14.39 -0.75
N HIS A 11 -11.87 13.18 -0.80
CA HIS A 11 -11.28 12.53 0.37
C HIS A 11 -9.77 12.74 0.42
N ARG A 12 -9.22 12.97 1.62
CA ARG A 12 -7.77 13.02 1.84
C ARG A 12 -7.23 11.59 1.79
N VAL A 13 -6.27 11.35 0.91
CA VAL A 13 -5.57 10.07 0.80
C VAL A 13 -4.10 10.25 1.11
N ALA A 14 -3.43 9.16 1.49
CA ALA A 14 -1.99 9.11 1.56
C ALA A 14 -1.44 8.42 0.31
N LEU A 15 -0.41 9.01 -0.27
CA LEU A 15 0.34 8.40 -1.35
C LEU A 15 1.64 7.83 -0.77
N ARG A 16 1.84 6.54 -0.97
CA ARG A 16 2.99 5.79 -0.45
C ARG A 16 3.69 5.07 -1.58
N GLN A 17 5.00 5.22 -1.66
CA GLN A 17 5.79 4.49 -2.66
C GLN A 17 5.79 3.00 -2.29
N VAL A 18 5.47 2.14 -3.26
CA VAL A 18 5.48 0.70 -3.07
C VAL A 18 6.92 0.20 -3.02
N ASP A 19 7.21 -0.67 -2.06
CA ASP A 19 8.48 -1.37 -1.97
C ASP A 19 8.61 -2.39 -3.12
N ARG A 20 9.81 -2.48 -3.69
CA ARG A 20 10.05 -3.32 -4.87
C ARG A 20 9.91 -4.82 -4.58
N GLY A 21 10.01 -5.24 -3.32
CA GLY A 21 9.79 -6.62 -2.89
C GLY A 21 8.41 -7.16 -3.28
N TRP A 22 7.42 -6.27 -3.43
CA TRP A 22 6.05 -6.64 -3.83
C TRP A 22 5.87 -6.84 -5.33
N TYR A 23 6.86 -6.53 -6.17
CA TYR A 23 6.68 -6.52 -7.62
C TYR A 23 6.41 -7.90 -8.18
N ARG A 24 7.03 -8.93 -7.62
CA ARG A 24 6.78 -10.32 -8.01
C ARG A 24 5.33 -10.73 -7.70
N THR A 25 4.84 -10.36 -6.53
CA THR A 25 3.53 -10.76 -5.99
C THR A 25 2.38 -10.07 -6.71
N PHE A 26 2.46 -8.75 -6.91
CA PHE A 26 1.33 -7.97 -7.41
C PHE A 26 1.53 -7.35 -8.80
N PHE A 27 2.77 -7.22 -9.28
CA PHE A 27 3.08 -6.40 -10.46
C PHE A 27 3.90 -7.11 -11.55
N GLY A 28 4.01 -8.45 -11.50
CA GLY A 28 4.89 -9.22 -12.38
C GLY A 28 4.64 -8.99 -13.88
N GLN A 29 3.37 -8.94 -14.29
CA GLN A 29 2.98 -8.65 -15.67
C GLN A 29 3.37 -7.23 -16.11
N ALA A 30 3.15 -6.23 -15.25
CA ALA A 30 3.52 -4.85 -15.54
C ALA A 30 5.04 -4.71 -15.70
N VAL A 31 5.82 -5.31 -14.81
CA VAL A 31 7.29 -5.32 -14.91
C VAL A 31 7.75 -5.98 -16.21
N GLY A 32 7.16 -7.13 -16.57
CA GLY A 32 7.47 -7.84 -17.81
C GLY A 32 7.11 -7.07 -19.07
N PHE A 33 5.99 -6.34 -19.05
CA PHE A 33 5.53 -5.51 -20.17
C PHE A 33 6.40 -4.25 -20.36
N TYR A 34 6.61 -3.49 -19.28
CA TYR A 34 7.32 -2.20 -19.37
C TYR A 34 8.83 -2.36 -19.53
N ARG A 35 9.42 -3.51 -19.18
CA ARG A 35 10.85 -3.88 -19.37
C ARG A 35 11.89 -2.82 -18.90
N ARG A 36 11.48 -1.86 -18.07
CA ARG A 36 12.31 -0.77 -17.52
C ARG A 36 12.03 -0.59 -16.02
N PRO A 37 12.64 -1.43 -15.16
CA PRO A 37 12.64 -1.16 -13.74
C PRO A 37 13.59 0.01 -13.39
N PRO A 38 13.24 0.84 -12.39
CA PRO A 38 12.03 0.72 -11.59
C PRO A 38 10.87 1.52 -12.21
N LEU A 39 9.78 0.82 -12.55
CA LEU A 39 8.48 1.47 -12.78
C LEU A 39 8.01 2.02 -11.43
N PRO A 40 7.83 3.33 -11.23
CA PRO A 40 7.39 3.85 -9.95
C PRO A 40 5.93 3.44 -9.73
N VAL A 41 5.69 2.56 -8.75
CA VAL A 41 4.34 2.19 -8.30
C VAL A 41 4.04 2.93 -7.01
N VAL A 42 2.88 3.58 -6.96
CA VAL A 42 2.39 4.30 -5.80
C VAL A 42 1.11 3.64 -5.35
N GLN A 43 1.02 3.34 -4.05
CA GLN A 43 -0.22 2.95 -3.42
C GLN A 43 -0.97 4.21 -2.98
N VAL A 44 -2.26 4.26 -3.34
CA VAL A 44 -3.22 5.17 -2.72
C VAL A 44 -3.80 4.46 -1.50
N ALA A 45 -3.52 4.98 -0.30
CA ALA A 45 -4.10 4.49 0.93
C ALA A 45 -5.29 5.37 1.34
N TRP A 46 -6.43 4.73 1.57
CA TRP A 46 -7.67 5.36 1.98
C TRP A 46 -7.79 5.37 3.50
N PRO A 47 -8.24 6.47 4.10
CA PRO A 47 -8.65 6.45 5.50
C PRO A 47 -10.05 5.84 5.68
N ASP A 48 -10.43 5.59 6.93
CA ASP A 48 -11.80 5.34 7.35
C ASP A 48 -12.69 6.61 7.26
N ALA A 49 -13.95 6.50 7.69
CA ALA A 49 -14.92 7.60 7.63
C ALA A 49 -14.53 8.78 8.55
N GLU A 50 -13.76 8.51 9.59
CA GLU A 50 -13.24 9.47 10.55
C GLU A 50 -11.88 10.05 10.14
N GLY A 51 -11.32 9.61 9.00
CA GLY A 51 -10.06 10.12 8.46
C GLY A 51 -8.79 9.43 8.98
N ARG A 52 -8.91 8.29 9.69
CA ARG A 52 -7.78 7.51 10.20
C ARG A 52 -7.31 6.50 9.17
N PHE A 53 -6.01 6.32 9.03
CA PHE A 53 -5.46 5.32 8.13
C PHE A 53 -5.30 3.97 8.83
N HIS A 54 -5.29 2.90 8.05
CA HIS A 54 -5.20 1.51 8.54
C HIS A 54 -3.91 1.16 9.32
N TRP A 55 -2.89 2.03 9.36
CA TRP A 55 -1.72 1.86 10.22
C TRP A 55 -1.80 2.69 11.52
N ASP A 56 -2.80 3.55 11.66
CA ASP A 56 -2.97 4.35 12.86
C ASP A 56 -3.49 3.45 13.99
N GLU A 57 -2.93 3.58 15.20
CA GLU A 57 -3.29 2.76 16.36
C GLU A 57 -4.78 2.89 16.74
N SER A 58 -5.38 4.04 16.43
CA SER A 58 -6.78 4.35 16.71
C SER A 58 -7.75 3.87 15.62
N ALA A 59 -7.26 3.25 14.54
CA ALA A 59 -8.11 2.71 13.50
C ALA A 59 -8.82 1.43 13.96
N ASP A 60 -10.10 1.31 13.59
CA ASP A 60 -10.88 0.10 13.83
C ASP A 60 -10.20 -1.13 13.23
N GLU A 61 -10.34 -2.28 13.90
CA GLU A 61 -9.67 -3.53 13.53
C GLU A 61 -9.95 -3.95 12.08
N ARG A 62 -11.22 -3.86 11.67
CA ARG A 62 -11.61 -4.13 10.28
C ARG A 62 -10.93 -3.21 9.28
N HIS A 63 -10.69 -1.93 9.64
CA HIS A 63 -9.97 -1.01 8.77
C HIS A 63 -8.47 -1.32 8.74
N ARG A 64 -7.87 -1.67 9.89
CA ARG A 64 -6.44 -2.07 9.97
C ARG A 64 -6.08 -3.21 9.02
N GLU A 65 -7.01 -4.13 8.78
CA GLU A 65 -6.81 -5.28 7.88
C GLU A 65 -7.27 -5.02 6.43
N SER A 66 -7.98 -3.92 6.19
CA SER A 66 -8.66 -3.65 4.91
C SER A 66 -7.72 -3.37 3.74
N GLN A 67 -6.48 -2.98 4.01
CA GLN A 67 -5.51 -2.56 3.00
C GLN A 67 -4.12 -3.09 3.34
N PRO A 68 -3.31 -3.49 2.34
CA PRO A 68 -1.92 -3.87 2.56
C PRO A 68 -1.05 -2.62 2.79
N GLN A 69 0.04 -2.77 3.53
CA GLN A 69 1.08 -1.75 3.70
C GLN A 69 2.20 -1.96 2.69
N LEU A 70 1.95 -1.74 1.40
CA LEU A 70 2.89 -2.08 0.33
C LEU A 70 4.17 -1.24 0.32
N TRP A 71 4.26 -0.21 1.16
CA TRP A 71 5.48 0.57 1.37
C TRP A 71 6.46 -0.08 2.35
N LEU A 72 6.02 -1.07 3.13
CA LEU A 72 6.91 -1.90 3.93
C LEU A 72 7.52 -2.98 3.04
N PRO A 73 8.78 -3.39 3.27
CA PRO A 73 9.29 -4.64 2.73
C PRO A 73 8.33 -5.80 3.05
N PRO A 74 8.13 -6.79 2.16
CA PRO A 74 7.24 -7.92 2.44
C PRO A 74 7.58 -8.67 3.74
N SER A 75 8.86 -8.72 4.12
CA SER A 75 9.33 -9.33 5.37
C SER A 75 8.96 -8.55 6.64
N GLU A 76 8.60 -7.27 6.52
CA GLU A 76 8.23 -6.39 7.62
C GLU A 76 6.72 -6.13 7.65
N HIS A 77 5.98 -6.62 6.66
CA HIS A 77 4.53 -6.46 6.58
C HIS A 77 3.84 -7.34 7.65
N PRO A 78 2.82 -6.82 8.35
CA PRO A 78 2.02 -7.62 9.27
C PRO A 78 1.45 -8.87 8.59
N VAL A 79 1.51 -10.03 9.24
CA VAL A 79 0.97 -11.28 8.69
C VAL A 79 -0.54 -11.14 8.51
N GLY A 80 -1.04 -11.53 7.34
CA GLY A 80 -2.48 -11.53 7.04
C GLY A 80 -2.80 -12.00 5.63
N ILE A 81 -4.01 -11.71 5.16
CA ILE A 81 -4.50 -12.12 3.84
C ILE A 81 -3.57 -11.66 2.69
N TRP A 82 -2.89 -10.53 2.87
CA TRP A 82 -1.99 -9.92 1.90
C TRP A 82 -0.62 -10.60 1.78
N THR A 83 -0.25 -11.43 2.76
CA THR A 83 1.04 -12.14 2.81
C THR A 83 0.88 -13.65 2.63
N THR A 84 -0.34 -14.15 2.38
CA THR A 84 -0.66 -15.59 2.41
C THR A 84 0.01 -16.39 1.26
N GLU A 85 0.39 -15.73 0.17
CA GLU A 85 1.01 -16.35 -1.01
C GLU A 85 2.47 -15.87 -1.28
N LEU A 86 3.13 -15.27 -0.28
CA LEU A 86 4.49 -14.72 -0.43
C LEU A 86 5.62 -15.74 -0.41
#